data_AF-A0A2M8GL76-F1
#
_entry.id   AF-A0A2M8GL76-F1
#
_cell.length_a   1.000
_cell.length_b   1.000
_cell.length_c   1.000
_cell.angle_alpha   90.00
_cell.angle_beta   90.00
_cell.angle_gamma   90.00
#
_symmetry.space_group_name_H-M   'P 1'
#
loop_
_entity.id
_entity.type
_entity.pdbx_description
1 polymer ?
#
loop_
_entity_poly.entity_id
_entity_poly.type
_entity_poly.pdbx_seq_one_letter_code
_entity_poly.pdbx_strand_id
1 'polypeptide(L)'
;MPIVDTITAEFEKARHFKIEERSKLLQKHPELRIKINTKSLRQLVDFLEFKCVTDSSIARDLAIKDSDIDGGLVVSKDEVSVEKRLAFVSTLREQGFSAYDISEYTEAERELERFTRECNGQYTTQEDFETLHKLVGNKVQAECAMIRFFSKDEIEDFKKNGFPNEGLRSAYFGYFIK
;
A
#
# COMPACT_ATOMS: atom_id res chain seq x y z
N MET A 1 -8.23 29.50 1.49
CA MET A 1 -7.24 28.42 1.64
C MET A 1 -7.57 27.36 0.61
N PRO A 2 -6.60 26.82 -0.15
CA PRO A 2 -6.90 25.75 -1.09
C PRO A 2 -7.31 24.52 -0.28
N ILE A 3 -8.47 23.94 -0.62
CA ILE A 3 -9.07 22.77 0.04
C ILE A 3 -8.11 21.54 0.01
N VAL A 4 -7.14 21.55 -0.90
CA VAL A 4 -6.09 20.53 -1.06
C VAL A 4 -5.13 20.45 0.14
N ASP A 5 -4.83 21.59 0.80
CA ASP A 5 -3.91 21.60 1.95
C ASP A 5 -4.57 21.06 3.23
N THR A 6 -5.90 21.20 3.33
CA THR A 6 -6.65 20.76 4.52
C THR A 6 -6.85 19.24 4.53
N ILE A 7 -7.09 18.62 3.38
CA ILE A 7 -7.29 17.16 3.27
C ILE A 7 -6.00 16.42 3.65
N THR A 8 -4.85 16.86 3.14
CA THR A 8 -3.55 16.24 3.41
C THR A 8 -3.17 16.32 4.89
N ALA A 9 -3.40 17.47 5.54
CA ALA A 9 -3.06 17.68 6.95
C ALA A 9 -3.98 16.91 7.93
N GLU A 10 -5.26 16.73 7.60
CA GLU A 10 -6.18 15.90 8.40
C GLU A 10 -5.89 14.40 8.24
N PHE A 11 -5.51 13.95 7.04
CA PHE A 11 -5.06 12.58 6.79
C PHE A 11 -3.78 12.24 7.57
N GLU A 12 -2.80 13.16 7.63
CA GLU A 12 -1.56 12.97 8.39
C GLU A 12 -1.79 12.94 9.92
N LYS A 13 -2.69 13.79 10.44
CA LYS A 13 -3.09 13.74 11.86
C LYS A 13 -3.78 12.42 12.21
N ALA A 14 -4.60 11.88 11.33
CA ALA A 14 -5.30 10.62 11.57
C ALA A 14 -4.34 9.39 11.67
N ARG A 15 -3.15 9.41 11.05
CA ARG A 15 -2.22 8.26 11.11
C ARG A 15 -1.61 8.04 12.51
N HIS A 16 -1.24 9.10 13.21
CA HIS A 16 -0.57 8.98 14.52
C HIS A 16 -1.54 8.75 15.69
N PHE A 17 -2.75 9.29 15.62
CA PHE A 17 -3.78 9.08 16.67
C PHE A 17 -4.36 7.65 16.68
N LYS A 18 -4.28 6.91 15.57
CA LYS A 18 -4.86 5.55 15.46
C LYS A 18 -4.11 4.46 16.22
N ILE A 19 -2.79 4.59 16.45
CA ILE A 19 -1.99 3.48 17.00
C ILE A 19 -2.22 3.29 18.50
N GLU A 20 -2.24 4.38 19.27
CA GLU A 20 -2.44 4.31 20.73
C GLU A 20 -3.85 3.79 21.07
N GLU A 21 -4.87 4.27 20.33
CA GLU A 21 -6.24 3.80 20.45
C GLU A 21 -6.37 2.32 20.08
N ARG A 22 -5.72 1.90 18.98
CA ARG A 22 -5.72 0.49 18.56
C ARG A 22 -5.01 -0.41 19.55
N SER A 23 -3.94 0.06 20.19
CA SER A 23 -3.29 -0.66 21.28
C SER A 23 -4.23 -0.88 22.47
N LYS A 24 -4.92 0.18 22.93
CA LYS A 24 -5.92 0.08 24.01
C LYS A 24 -7.08 -0.85 23.64
N LEU A 25 -7.54 -0.81 22.39
CA LEU A 25 -8.58 -1.71 21.88
C LEU A 25 -8.11 -3.18 21.96
N LEU A 26 -6.93 -3.48 21.45
CA LEU A 26 -6.38 -4.84 21.41
C LEU A 26 -5.97 -5.38 22.78
N GLN A 27 -5.73 -4.52 23.77
CA GLN A 27 -5.58 -4.94 25.17
C GLN A 27 -6.90 -5.47 25.75
N LYS A 28 -8.02 -4.85 25.37
CA LYS A 28 -9.37 -5.28 25.81
C LYS A 28 -9.92 -6.44 24.98
N HIS A 29 -9.57 -6.48 23.69
CA HIS A 29 -10.09 -7.42 22.70
C HIS A 29 -8.94 -8.06 21.88
N PRO A 30 -8.10 -8.91 22.51
CA PRO A 30 -6.97 -9.54 21.84
C PRO A 30 -7.39 -10.43 20.65
N GLU A 31 -8.61 -10.95 20.65
CA GLU A 31 -9.21 -11.76 19.59
C GLU A 31 -9.38 -11.03 18.25
N LEU A 32 -9.41 -9.69 18.26
CA LEU A 32 -9.50 -8.88 17.03
C LEU A 32 -8.18 -8.82 16.26
N ARG A 33 -7.08 -9.25 16.89
CA ARG A 33 -5.75 -9.22 16.29
C ARG A 33 -5.66 -10.24 15.17
N ILE A 34 -5.28 -9.78 13.98
CA ILE A 34 -4.94 -10.65 12.86
C ILE A 34 -3.43 -10.59 12.60
N LYS A 35 -2.88 -11.70 12.10
CA LYS A 35 -1.48 -11.80 11.71
C LYS A 35 -1.40 -12.36 10.30
N ILE A 36 -0.41 -11.91 9.55
CA ILE A 36 -0.16 -12.46 8.23
C ILE A 36 0.33 -13.91 8.38
N ASN A 37 -0.38 -14.82 7.74
CA ASN A 37 0.05 -16.19 7.55
C ASN A 37 1.02 -16.26 6.37
N THR A 38 2.31 -16.20 6.66
CA THR A 38 3.34 -16.28 5.61
C THR A 38 3.44 -17.67 4.97
N LYS A 39 2.91 -18.73 5.59
CA LYS A 39 2.98 -20.09 5.02
C LYS A 39 2.12 -20.21 3.76
N SER A 40 0.91 -19.67 3.76
CA SER A 40 0.04 -19.67 2.57
C SER A 40 0.64 -18.83 1.44
N LEU A 41 1.20 -17.67 1.78
CA LEU A 41 1.86 -16.80 0.81
C LEU A 41 3.08 -17.47 0.16
N ARG A 42 3.87 -18.22 0.93
CA ARG A 42 5.04 -18.98 0.42
C ARG A 42 4.68 -20.11 -0.54
N GLN A 43 3.44 -20.61 -0.51
CA GLN A 43 2.97 -21.61 -1.49
C GLN A 43 2.76 -21.00 -2.87
N LEU A 44 2.57 -19.67 -2.96
CA LEU A 44 2.35 -18.94 -4.21
C LEU A 44 3.66 -18.37 -4.76
N VAL A 45 4.43 -17.72 -3.90
CA VAL A 45 5.70 -17.06 -4.22
C VAL A 45 6.75 -17.52 -3.24
N ASP A 46 7.83 -18.12 -3.75
CA ASP A 46 9.00 -18.44 -2.92
C ASP A 46 9.83 -17.19 -2.68
N PHE A 47 9.45 -16.42 -1.65
CA PHE A 47 10.12 -15.19 -1.28
C PHE A 47 11.20 -15.43 -0.21
N LEU A 48 12.37 -14.83 -0.39
CA LEU A 48 13.41 -14.75 0.63
C LEU A 48 12.93 -13.89 1.80
N GLU A 49 12.27 -12.79 1.49
CA GLU A 49 11.87 -11.80 2.48
C GLU A 49 10.47 -11.24 2.16
N PHE A 50 9.68 -10.99 3.21
CA PHE A 50 8.48 -10.17 3.13
C PHE A 50 8.47 -9.21 4.31
N LYS A 51 8.49 -7.90 4.03
CA LYS A 51 8.47 -6.84 5.03
C LYS A 51 7.30 -5.89 4.79
N CYS A 52 6.77 -5.35 5.88
CA CYS A 52 5.89 -4.17 5.89
C CYS A 52 6.67 -3.00 6.54
N VAL A 53 6.22 -1.77 6.34
CA VAL A 53 6.88 -0.60 6.95
C VAL A 53 6.99 -0.76 8.47
N THR A 54 8.13 -0.39 9.04
CA THR A 54 8.46 -0.62 10.47
C THR A 54 7.48 0.02 11.44
N ASP A 55 6.86 1.14 11.06
CA ASP A 55 5.87 1.85 11.87
C ASP A 55 4.42 1.46 11.57
N SER A 56 4.20 0.52 10.64
CA SER A 56 2.89 0.00 10.30
C SER A 56 2.24 -0.73 11.47
N SER A 57 0.91 -0.83 11.42
CA SER A 57 0.16 -1.62 12.40
C SER A 57 0.56 -3.10 12.39
N ILE A 58 0.99 -3.62 11.24
CA ILE A 58 1.43 -5.02 11.10
C ILE A 58 2.77 -5.24 11.78
N ALA A 59 3.74 -4.35 11.53
CA ALA A 59 5.06 -4.44 12.15
C ALA A 59 5.01 -4.31 13.68
N ARG A 60 4.00 -3.59 14.21
CA ARG A 60 3.76 -3.40 15.64
C ARG A 60 2.87 -4.48 16.29
N ASP A 61 2.46 -5.50 15.53
CA ASP A 61 1.50 -6.53 15.97
C ASP A 61 0.16 -5.93 16.44
N LEU A 62 -0.29 -4.87 15.79
CA LEU A 62 -1.53 -4.14 16.07
C LEU A 62 -2.52 -4.21 14.90
N ALA A 63 -2.34 -5.12 13.95
CA ALA A 63 -3.26 -5.25 12.83
C ALA A 63 -4.60 -5.86 13.26
N ILE A 64 -5.67 -5.31 12.70
CA ILE A 64 -7.05 -5.81 12.80
C ILE A 64 -7.60 -6.01 11.39
N LYS A 65 -8.80 -6.61 11.27
CA LYS A 65 -9.48 -6.76 9.97
C LYS A 65 -9.50 -5.44 9.18
N ASP A 66 -9.24 -5.55 7.89
CA ASP A 66 -9.19 -4.48 6.89
C ASP A 66 -8.07 -3.45 7.12
N SER A 67 -7.06 -3.78 7.93
CA SER A 67 -5.85 -2.95 8.08
C SER A 67 -5.07 -2.92 6.76
N ASP A 68 -4.65 -1.73 6.36
CA ASP A 68 -3.72 -1.54 5.24
C ASP A 68 -2.37 -2.20 5.55
N ILE A 69 -1.73 -2.72 4.50
CA ILE A 69 -0.35 -3.23 4.60
C ILE A 69 0.65 -2.09 4.89
N ASP A 70 0.27 -0.82 4.70
CA ASP A 70 1.16 0.34 4.82
C ASP A 70 2.44 0.12 3.99
N GLY A 71 2.28 -0.31 2.73
CA GLY A 71 3.37 -0.67 1.83
C GLY A 71 4.05 -2.00 2.19
N GLY A 72 4.08 -2.93 1.25
CA GLY A 72 4.75 -4.23 1.38
C GLY A 72 5.91 -4.39 0.41
N LEU A 73 6.97 -5.07 0.86
CA LEU A 73 8.12 -5.45 0.05
C LEU A 73 8.28 -6.97 0.09
N VAL A 74 8.16 -7.61 -1.07
CA VAL A 74 8.45 -9.04 -1.27
C VAL A 74 9.75 -9.15 -2.06
N VAL A 75 10.74 -9.81 -1.50
CA VAL A 75 12.01 -10.13 -2.17
C VAL A 75 12.04 -11.61 -2.48
N SER A 76 12.08 -11.97 -3.75
CA SER A 76 12.15 -13.36 -4.24
C SER A 76 13.53 -13.69 -4.80
N LYS A 77 13.79 -14.97 -5.05
CA LYS A 77 15.03 -15.38 -5.73
C LYS A 77 15.02 -14.91 -7.19
N ASP A 78 13.92 -15.19 -7.87
CA ASP A 78 13.70 -14.89 -9.30
C ASP A 78 12.52 -13.92 -9.46
N GLU A 79 12.34 -13.36 -10.66
CA GLU A 79 11.20 -12.49 -10.98
C GLU A 79 9.86 -13.23 -10.77
N VAL A 80 8.86 -12.51 -10.25
CA VAL A 80 7.53 -13.06 -9.96
C VAL A 80 6.57 -12.68 -11.07
N SER A 81 5.95 -13.68 -11.72
CA SER A 81 4.95 -13.43 -12.76
C SER A 81 3.74 -12.66 -12.23
N VAL A 82 3.10 -11.90 -13.11
CA VAL A 82 1.90 -11.10 -12.77
C VAL A 82 0.81 -11.96 -12.13
N GLU A 83 0.55 -13.17 -12.64
CA GLU A 83 -0.49 -14.03 -12.03
C GLU A 83 -0.16 -14.40 -10.58
N LYS A 84 1.11 -14.69 -10.29
CA LYS A 84 1.55 -15.01 -8.93
C LYS A 84 1.49 -13.80 -8.00
N ARG A 85 1.82 -12.59 -8.49
CA ARG A 85 1.69 -11.36 -7.70
C ARG A 85 0.23 -11.09 -7.34
N LEU A 86 -0.67 -11.19 -8.32
CA LEU A 86 -2.10 -11.01 -8.12
C LEU A 86 -2.67 -12.07 -7.15
N ALA A 87 -2.27 -13.34 -7.28
CA ALA A 87 -2.65 -14.40 -6.35
C ALA A 87 -2.16 -14.10 -4.93
N PHE A 88 -0.91 -13.65 -4.77
CA PHE A 88 -0.35 -13.26 -3.48
C PHE A 88 -1.15 -12.13 -2.82
N VAL A 89 -1.49 -11.09 -3.59
CA VAL A 89 -2.32 -9.97 -3.13
C VAL A 89 -3.73 -10.44 -2.76
N SER A 90 -4.34 -11.31 -3.57
CA SER A 90 -5.64 -11.93 -3.24
C SER A 90 -5.59 -12.69 -1.91
N THR A 91 -4.55 -13.50 -1.70
CA THR A 91 -4.38 -14.27 -0.46
C THR A 91 -4.11 -13.38 0.76
N LEU A 92 -3.53 -12.18 0.59
CA LEU A 92 -3.50 -11.18 1.68
C LEU A 92 -4.89 -10.63 1.98
N ARG A 93 -5.69 -10.33 0.95
CA ARG A 93 -7.08 -9.85 1.12
C ARG A 93 -7.96 -10.88 1.81
N GLU A 94 -7.83 -12.14 1.44
CA GLU A 94 -8.54 -13.27 2.09
C GLU A 94 -8.17 -13.43 3.57
N GLN A 95 -6.96 -13.00 3.97
CA GLN A 95 -6.55 -12.96 5.37
C GLN A 95 -7.07 -11.73 6.13
N GLY A 96 -7.82 -10.85 5.46
CA GLY A 96 -8.44 -9.67 6.06
C GLY A 96 -7.56 -8.42 6.02
N PHE A 97 -6.65 -8.29 5.05
CA PHE A 97 -5.82 -7.08 4.87
C PHE A 97 -6.21 -6.31 3.62
N SER A 98 -6.05 -4.98 3.66
CA SER A 98 -6.11 -4.15 2.46
C SER A 98 -4.73 -4.15 1.82
N ALA A 99 -4.63 -4.70 0.61
CA ALA A 99 -3.38 -4.87 -0.14
C ALA A 99 -3.64 -4.68 -1.64
N TYR A 100 -2.68 -4.19 -2.41
CA TYR A 100 -2.81 -3.96 -3.87
C TYR A 100 -1.54 -4.34 -4.63
N ASP A 101 -1.67 -4.83 -5.86
CA ASP A 101 -0.55 -4.94 -6.82
C ASP A 101 -0.30 -3.57 -7.49
N ILE A 102 0.92 -3.39 -8.02
CA ILE A 102 1.28 -2.21 -8.81
C ILE A 102 0.40 -2.02 -10.06
N SER A 103 -0.11 -3.10 -10.65
CA SER A 103 -1.04 -2.99 -11.77
C SER A 103 -2.34 -2.28 -11.37
N GLU A 104 -2.84 -2.52 -10.16
CA GLU A 104 -4.07 -1.89 -9.65
C GLU A 104 -3.86 -0.41 -9.34
N TYR A 105 -2.70 -0.03 -8.81
CA TYR A 105 -2.30 1.38 -8.70
C TYR A 105 -2.24 2.06 -10.07
N THR A 106 -1.59 1.40 -11.03
CA THR A 106 -1.42 1.92 -12.40
C THR A 106 -2.77 2.09 -13.09
N GLU A 107 -3.70 1.16 -12.87
CA GLU A 107 -5.06 1.28 -13.36
C GLU A 107 -5.78 2.48 -12.75
N ALA A 108 -5.76 2.63 -11.42
CA ALA A 108 -6.39 3.77 -10.73
C ALA A 108 -5.81 5.13 -11.18
N GLU A 109 -4.50 5.20 -11.42
CA GLU A 109 -3.85 6.38 -11.98
C GLU A 109 -4.36 6.71 -13.39
N ARG A 110 -4.44 5.71 -14.27
CA ARG A 110 -4.99 5.89 -15.63
C ARG A 110 -6.46 6.30 -15.62
N GLU A 111 -7.25 5.80 -14.68
CA GLU A 111 -8.65 6.21 -14.57
C GLU A 111 -8.79 7.67 -14.16
N LEU A 112 -7.99 8.12 -13.18
CA LEU A 112 -7.93 9.51 -12.75
C LEU A 112 -7.47 10.44 -13.89
N GLU A 113 -6.43 10.05 -14.63
CA GLU A 113 -5.94 10.79 -15.78
C GLU A 113 -7.00 10.87 -16.89
N ARG A 114 -7.66 9.75 -17.20
CA ARG A 114 -8.74 9.69 -18.20
C ARG A 114 -9.86 10.66 -17.83
N PHE A 115 -10.35 10.61 -16.60
CA PHE A 115 -11.42 11.48 -16.11
C PHE A 115 -10.99 12.96 -16.14
N THR A 116 -9.79 13.27 -15.67
CA THR A 116 -9.24 14.63 -15.69
C THR A 116 -9.16 15.19 -17.11
N ARG A 117 -8.76 14.36 -18.08
CA ARG A 117 -8.74 14.73 -19.49
C ARG A 117 -10.14 14.94 -20.07
N GLU A 118 -11.09 14.06 -19.74
CA GLU A 118 -12.50 14.18 -20.18
C GLU A 118 -13.16 15.47 -19.67
N CYS A 119 -12.84 15.89 -18.44
CA CYS A 119 -13.28 17.16 -17.87
C CYS A 119 -12.44 18.37 -18.32
N ASN A 120 -11.42 18.20 -19.18
CA ASN A 120 -10.43 19.24 -19.51
C ASN A 120 -9.81 19.92 -18.26
N GLY A 121 -9.66 19.17 -17.17
CA GLY A 121 -9.20 19.70 -15.88
C GLY A 121 -10.17 20.66 -15.17
N GLN A 122 -11.41 20.78 -15.64
CA GLN A 122 -12.45 21.63 -15.07
C GLN A 122 -13.58 20.78 -14.49
N TYR A 123 -13.60 20.65 -13.17
CA TYR A 123 -14.65 19.96 -12.40
C TYR A 123 -15.68 21.01 -11.99
N THR A 124 -16.84 21.01 -12.63
CA THR A 124 -17.81 22.12 -12.51
C THR A 124 -19.14 21.70 -11.90
N THR A 125 -19.41 20.40 -11.87
CA THR A 125 -20.63 19.84 -11.29
C THR A 125 -20.32 19.10 -9.99
N GLN A 126 -21.34 18.94 -9.13
CA GLN A 126 -21.25 18.13 -7.92
C GLN A 126 -20.84 16.68 -8.24
N GLU A 127 -21.33 16.12 -9.34
CA GLU A 127 -20.99 14.78 -9.82
C GLU A 127 -19.50 14.67 -10.22
N ASP A 128 -18.94 15.73 -10.82
CA ASP A 128 -17.51 15.77 -11.15
C ASP A 128 -16.65 15.70 -9.89
N PHE A 129 -17.02 16.46 -8.85
CA PHE A 129 -16.30 16.47 -7.58
C PHE A 129 -16.39 15.13 -6.84
N GLU A 130 -17.58 14.52 -6.82
CA GLU A 130 -17.77 13.20 -6.20
C GLU A 130 -16.95 12.12 -6.93
N THR A 131 -16.94 12.16 -8.26
CA THR A 131 -16.14 11.25 -9.09
C THR A 131 -14.65 11.47 -8.89
N LEU A 132 -14.18 12.72 -8.92
CA LEU A 132 -12.78 13.07 -8.66
C LEU A 132 -12.33 12.58 -7.28
N HIS A 133 -13.13 12.86 -6.25
CA HIS A 133 -12.81 12.47 -4.88
C HIS A 133 -12.71 10.95 -4.75
N LYS A 134 -13.62 10.20 -5.39
CA LYS A 134 -13.56 8.73 -5.43
C LYS A 134 -12.29 8.22 -6.13
N LEU A 135 -11.95 8.77 -7.31
CA LEU A 135 -10.79 8.34 -8.09
C LEU A 135 -9.47 8.65 -7.36
N VAL A 136 -9.35 9.84 -6.77
CA VAL A 136 -8.21 10.20 -5.92
C VAL A 136 -8.13 9.27 -4.72
N GLY A 137 -9.25 9.00 -4.05
CA GLY A 137 -9.31 8.07 -2.92
C GLY A 137 -8.82 6.66 -3.29
N ASN A 138 -9.28 6.12 -4.42
CA ASN A 138 -8.86 4.82 -4.92
C ASN A 138 -7.35 4.78 -5.20
N LYS A 139 -6.80 5.78 -5.91
CA LYS A 139 -5.36 5.87 -6.20
C LYS A 139 -4.54 5.92 -4.92
N VAL A 140 -4.91 6.81 -3.98
CA VAL A 140 -4.19 6.98 -2.70
C VAL A 140 -4.23 5.70 -1.87
N GLN A 141 -5.39 5.03 -1.82
CA GLN A 141 -5.53 3.76 -1.10
C GLN A 141 -4.64 2.68 -1.72
N ALA A 142 -4.68 2.52 -3.05
CA ALA A 142 -3.83 1.57 -3.75
C ALA A 142 -2.35 1.85 -3.50
N GLU A 143 -1.93 3.11 -3.55
CA GLU A 143 -0.55 3.56 -3.30
C GLU A 143 -0.06 3.21 -1.89
N CYS A 144 -0.90 3.50 -0.88
CA CYS A 144 -0.58 3.29 0.53
C CYS A 144 -0.54 1.80 0.93
N ALA A 145 -1.35 0.96 0.30
CA ALA A 145 -1.45 -0.46 0.60
C ALA A 145 -0.78 -1.37 -0.46
N MET A 146 0.09 -0.79 -1.31
CA MET A 146 0.72 -1.52 -2.41
C MET A 146 1.81 -2.51 -1.94
N ILE A 147 1.78 -3.72 -2.51
CA ILE A 147 2.85 -4.72 -2.44
C ILE A 147 3.76 -4.57 -3.66
N ARG A 148 5.07 -4.44 -3.41
CA ARG A 148 6.09 -4.41 -4.46
C ARG A 148 6.89 -5.71 -4.41
N PHE A 149 7.16 -6.26 -5.59
CA PHE A 149 7.91 -7.50 -5.77
C PHE A 149 9.22 -7.17 -6.47
N PHE A 150 10.33 -7.68 -5.93
CA PHE A 150 11.63 -7.60 -6.55
C PHE A 150 12.36 -8.92 -6.41
N SER A 151 13.09 -9.31 -7.43
CA SER A 151 14.10 -10.35 -7.33
C SER A 151 15.29 -9.86 -6.50
N LYS A 152 16.07 -10.81 -6.00
CA LYS A 152 17.32 -10.52 -5.30
C LYS A 152 18.28 -9.72 -6.16
N ASP A 153 18.37 -10.05 -7.45
CA ASP A 153 19.28 -9.40 -8.38
C ASP A 153 18.91 -7.93 -8.60
N GLU A 154 17.61 -7.60 -8.69
CA GLU A 154 17.12 -6.22 -8.74
C GLU A 154 17.48 -5.43 -7.47
N ILE A 155 17.29 -6.04 -6.29
CA ILE A 155 17.67 -5.38 -5.01
C ILE A 155 19.17 -5.12 -4.95
N GLU A 156 20.01 -6.05 -5.40
CA GLU A 156 21.46 -5.88 -5.44
C GLU A 156 21.90 -4.83 -6.48
N ASP A 157 21.20 -4.75 -7.61
CA ASP A 157 21.41 -3.69 -8.60
C ASP A 157 21.08 -2.31 -8.02
N PHE A 158 19.93 -2.15 -7.35
CA PHE A 158 19.54 -0.88 -6.73
C PHE A 158 20.52 -0.41 -5.65
N LYS A 159 21.11 -1.35 -4.90
CA LYS A 159 22.15 -1.02 -3.91
C LYS A 159 23.43 -0.49 -4.56
N LYS A 160 23.78 -0.94 -5.76
CA LYS A 160 25.00 -0.54 -6.48
C LYS A 160 24.81 0.72 -7.31
N ASN A 161 23.72 0.78 -8.06
CA ASN A 161 23.48 1.77 -9.11
C ASN A 161 22.47 2.85 -8.70
N GLY A 162 21.85 2.71 -7.52
CA GLY A 162 20.73 3.54 -7.11
C GLY A 162 19.41 3.04 -7.71
N PHE A 163 18.31 3.58 -7.21
CA PHE A 163 16.98 3.20 -7.68
C PHE A 163 16.63 3.94 -8.97
N PRO A 164 16.01 3.26 -9.96
CA PRO A 164 15.79 3.81 -11.30
C PRO A 164 14.75 4.95 -11.40
N ASN A 165 14.22 5.49 -10.30
CA ASN A 165 13.35 6.67 -10.35
C ASN A 165 13.26 7.39 -8.99
N GLU A 166 13.39 8.72 -9.00
CA GLU A 166 13.16 9.55 -7.81
C GLU A 166 11.70 9.56 -7.35
N GLY A 167 10.73 9.28 -8.23
CA GLY A 167 9.31 9.10 -7.86
C GLY A 167 9.02 7.80 -7.09
N LEU A 168 9.93 6.81 -7.17
CA LEU A 168 9.89 5.58 -6.35
C LEU A 168 10.75 5.69 -5.09
N ARG A 169 11.62 6.71 -5.00
CA ARG A 169 12.20 7.15 -3.74
C ARG A 169 11.16 8.01 -3.01
N SER A 170 10.80 7.61 -1.80
CA SER A 170 11.20 8.41 -0.63
C SER A 170 10.50 7.98 0.64
N ALA A 171 9.27 7.47 0.59
CA ALA A 171 8.53 7.22 1.84
C ALA A 171 8.56 5.75 2.33
N TYR A 172 8.88 4.75 1.50
CA TYR A 172 8.69 3.34 1.91
C TYR A 172 9.99 2.51 1.88
N PHE A 173 10.84 2.64 0.85
CA PHE A 173 12.11 1.88 0.79
C PHE A 173 13.15 2.29 1.84
N GLY A 174 13.20 3.57 2.23
CA GLY A 174 14.01 4.02 3.36
C GLY A 174 13.61 3.40 4.70
N TYR A 175 12.37 2.90 4.82
CA TYR A 175 11.90 2.16 5.99
C TYR A 175 12.27 0.67 5.94
N PHE A 176 12.64 0.13 4.77
CA PHE A 176 12.98 -1.29 4.59
C PHE A 176 14.49 -1.59 4.68
N ILE A 177 15.34 -0.61 4.39
CA ILE A 177 16.82 -0.74 4.33
C ILE A 177 17.49 -0.04 5.54
N LYS A 178 16.98 -0.26 6.75
CA LYS A 178 17.75 0.01 7.98
C LYS A 178 18.39 -1.27 8.50
#